data_AF-A0A1C4U5Q9-F1
#
_entry.id   AF-A0A1C4U5Q9-F1
#
_cell.length_a   1.000
_cell.length_b   1.000
_cell.length_c   1.000
_cell.angle_alpha   90.00
_cell.angle_beta   90.00
_cell.angle_gamma   90.00
#
_symmetry.space_group_name_H-M   'P 1'
#
loop_
_entity.id
_entity.type
_entity.pdbx_description
1 polymer ?
#
loop_
_entity_poly.entity_id
_entity_poly.type
_entity_poly.pdbx_seq_one_letter_code
_entity_poly.pdbx_strand_id
1 'polypeptide(L)' 'MRQQRFGRCRSGLDPAEVDGYLRRIADELAALHAELARTREENARIKGALRDWQSRFGPRVVRG' A
#
# COMPACT_ATOMS: atom_id res chain seq x y z
N MET A 1 -6.31 6.98 -14.92
CA MET A 1 -7.54 7.10 -14.10
C MET A 1 -8.73 6.75 -14.98
N ARG A 2 -9.52 5.73 -14.62
CA ARG A 2 -10.78 5.44 -15.33
C ARG A 2 -11.78 6.53 -14.94
N GLN A 3 -12.39 7.19 -15.91
CA GLN A 3 -13.43 8.19 -15.62
C GLN A 3 -14.72 7.47 -15.25
N GLN A 4 -15.15 7.60 -13.99
CA GLN A 4 -16.46 7.15 -13.55
C GLN A 4 -17.53 8.13 -14.05
N ARG A 5 -18.60 7.62 -14.65
CA ARG A 5 -19.77 8.42 -15.01
C ARG A 5 -20.85 8.19 -13.96
N PHE A 6 -21.51 9.29 -13.58
CA PHE A 6 -22.63 9.29 -12.65
C PHE A 6 -23.89 9.72 -13.39
N GLY A 7 -25.02 9.15 -13.01
CA GLY A 7 -26.35 9.64 -13.34
C GLY A 7 -26.58 11.05 -12.79
N ARG A 8 -27.56 11.75 -13.36
CA ARG A 8 -27.97 13.09 -12.92
C ARG A 8 -29.34 13.01 -12.27
N CYS A 9 -29.49 13.64 -11.11
CA CYS A 9 -30.75 13.92 -10.46
C CYS A 9 -31.11 15.41 -10.61
N ARG A 10 -32.35 15.79 -10.25
CA ARG A 10 -32.85 17.18 -10.38
C ARG A 10 -31.96 18.22 -9.66
N SER A 11 -31.17 17.79 -8.68
CA SER A 11 -30.26 18.62 -7.88
C SER A 11 -28.77 18.34 -8.08
N GLY A 12 -28.35 17.54 -9.08
CA GLY A 12 -26.93 17.26 -9.31
C GLY A 12 -26.62 15.84 -9.76
N LEU A 13 -25.53 15.25 -9.23
CA LEU A 13 -25.20 13.84 -9.41
C LEU A 13 -26.10 12.97 -8.53
N ASP A 14 -26.35 11.72 -8.93
CA ASP A 14 -27.04 10.78 -8.06
C ASP A 14 -26.20 10.49 -6.80
N PRO A 15 -26.67 10.90 -5.61
CA PRO A 15 -25.91 10.73 -4.37
C PRO A 15 -25.67 9.26 -4.03
N ALA A 16 -26.57 8.34 -4.39
CA ALA A 16 -26.38 6.91 -4.11
C ALA A 16 -25.24 6.33 -4.96
N GLU A 17 -25.12 6.76 -6.22
CA GLU A 17 -24.01 6.33 -7.07
C GLU A 17 -22.67 6.92 -6.61
N VAL A 18 -22.68 8.19 -6.17
CA VAL A 18 -21.48 8.84 -5.62
C VAL A 18 -21.03 8.16 -4.33
N ASP A 19 -21.95 7.90 -3.40
CA ASP A 19 -21.64 7.23 -2.14
C ASP A 19 -21.13 5.80 -2.35
N GLY A 20 -21.75 5.05 -3.27
CA GLY A 20 -21.29 3.72 -3.65
C GLY A 20 -19.89 3.73 -4.25
N TYR A 21 -19.60 4.71 -5.12
CA TYR A 21 -18.27 4.88 -5.69
C TYR A 21 -17.22 5.26 -4.64
N LEU A 22 -17.53 6.19 -3.74
CA LEU A 22 -16.63 6.58 -2.66
C LEU A 22 -16.36 5.44 -1.68
N ARG A 23 -17.38 4.65 -1.34
CA ARG A 23 -17.23 3.43 -0.54
C ARG A 23 -16.24 2.47 -1.20
N ARG A 24 -16.44 2.19 -2.49
CA ARG A 24 -15.54 1.31 -3.26
C ARG A 24 -14.11 1.83 -3.27
N ILE A 25 -13.90 3.13 -3.50
CA ILE A 25 -12.56 3.74 -3.45
C ILE A 25 -11.95 3.55 -2.06
N ALA A 26 -12.72 3.80 -1.00
CA ALA A 26 -12.22 3.66 0.36
C ALA A 26 -11.77 2.22 0.65
N ASP A 27 -12.55 1.23 0.22
CA ASP A 27 -12.22 -0.18 0.37
C ASP A 27 -10.97 -0.55 -0.47
N GLU A 28 -10.86 -0.06 -1.71
CA GLU A 28 -9.68 -0.26 -2.56
C GLU A 28 -8.41 0.36 -1.96
N LEU A 29 -8.50 1.58 -1.42
CA LEU A 29 -7.37 2.24 -0.76
C LEU A 29 -6.98 1.53 0.54
N ALA A 30 -7.95 1.04 1.31
CA ALA A 30 -7.69 0.25 2.50
C ALA A 30 -6.93 -1.05 2.16
N ALA A 31 -7.36 -1.76 1.10
CA ALA A 31 -6.68 -2.94 0.60
C ALA A 31 -5.24 -2.62 0.14
N LEU A 32 -5.04 -1.55 -0.63
CA LEU A 32 -3.71 -1.14 -1.09
C LEU A 32 -2.78 -0.77 0.07
N HIS A 33 -3.28 -0.08 1.10
CA HIS A 33 -2.49 0.22 2.28
C HIS A 33 -2.13 -1.04 3.08
N ALA A 34 -3.04 -2.00 3.18
CA ALA A 34 -2.75 -3.29 3.81
C ALA A 34 -1.64 -4.03 3.06
N GLU A 35 -1.73 -4.13 1.73
CA GLU A 35 -0.66 -4.75 0.91
C GLU A 35 0.68 -4.03 1.05
N LEU A 36 0.68 -2.70 1.05
CA LEU A 36 1.89 -1.92 1.24
C LEU A 36 2.51 -2.18 2.61
N ALA A 37 1.70 -2.26 3.67
CA ALA A 37 2.16 -2.60 5.01
C ALA A 37 2.80 -4.00 5.05
N ARG A 38 2.13 -5.01 4.48
CA ARG A 38 2.66 -6.38 4.37
C ARG A 38 4.00 -6.42 3.62
N THR A 39 4.07 -5.71 2.49
CA THR A 39 5.29 -5.61 1.68
C THR A 39 6.44 -4.95 2.44
N ARG A 40 6.16 -3.92 3.23
CA ARG A 40 7.15 -3.23 4.06
C ARG A 40 7.65 -4.13 5.19
N GLU A 41 6.75 -4.86 5.84
CA GLU A 41 7.09 -5.82 6.89
C GLU A 41 8.01 -6.91 6.33
N GLU A 42 7.66 -7.50 5.19
CA GLU A 42 8.48 -8.53 4.56
C GLU A 42 9.86 -8.00 4.16
N ASN A 43 9.92 -6.81 3.59
CA ASN A 43 11.19 -6.15 3.30
C ASN A 43 12.03 -5.90 4.56
N ALA A 44 11.39 -5.53 5.67
CA ALA A 44 12.08 -5.32 6.94
C ALA A 44 12.65 -6.64 7.47
N ARG A 45 11.87 -7.74 7.41
CA ARG A 45 12.32 -9.09 7.78
C ARG A 45 13.52 -9.54 6.96
N ILE A 46 13.45 -9.43 5.64
CA ILE A 46 14.53 -9.81 4.72
C ILE A 46 15.79 -8.98 5.00
N LYS A 47 15.66 -7.66 5.13
CA LYS A 47 16.80 -6.78 5.43
C LYS A 47 17.39 -7.07 6.81
N GLY A 48 16.57 -7.42 7.79
CA GLY A 48 17.01 -7.86 9.11
C GLY A 48 17.86 -9.12 9.02
N ALA A 49 17.33 -10.17 8.39
CA ALA A 49 18.05 -11.43 8.19
C ALA A 49 19.37 -11.25 7.42
N LEU A 50 19.38 -10.37 6.40
CA LEU A 50 20.59 -10.06 5.65
C LEU A 50 21.63 -9.35 6.52
N ARG A 51 21.23 -8.37 7.33
CA ARG A 51 22.16 -7.70 8.27
C ARG A 51 22.71 -8.68 9.29
N ASP A 52 21.87 -9.53 9.86
CA ASP A 52 22.31 -10.53 10.85
C ASP A 52 23.33 -11.50 10.24
N TRP A 53 23.07 -11.95 9.02
CA TRP A 53 24.02 -12.77 8.27
C TRP A 53 25.33 -12.01 7.99
N GLN A 54 25.26 -10.76 7.52
CA GLN A 54 26.44 -9.92 7.30
C GLN A 54 27.22 -9.62 8.58
N SER A 55 26.57 -9.47 9.73
CA SER A 55 27.26 -9.28 11.01
C SER A 55 27.99 -10.55 11.47
N ARG A 56 27.47 -11.73 11.12
CA ARG A 56 28.06 -13.02 11.48
C ARG A 56 29.16 -13.47 10.53
N PHE A 57 29.04 -13.16 9.24
CA PHE A 57 29.89 -13.71 8.17
C PHE A 57 30.55 -12.65 7.29
N GLY A 58 30.25 -11.36 7.51
CA GLY A 58 30.86 -10.27 6.78
C GLY A 58 32.36 -10.14 7.09
N PRO A 59 33.18 -9.76 6.10
CA PRO A 59 34.60 -9.56 6.32
C PRO A 59 34.81 -8.50 7.39
N ARG A 60 35.52 -8.85 8.46
CA ARG A 60 36.04 -7.88 9.43
C ARG A 60 37.01 -6.99 8.66
N VAL A 61 36.61 -5.76 8.37
CA VAL A 61 37.55 -4.74 7.90
C VAL A 61 38.48 -4.45 9.07
N VAL A 62 39.60 -5.17 9.12
CA VAL A 62 40.73 -4.84 9.97
C VAL A 62 41.30 -3.55 9.39
N ARG A 63 40.98 -2.41 10.01
CA ARG A 63 41.69 -1.16 9.72
C ARG A 63 43.07 -1.29 10.34
N GLY A 64 44.05 -1.62 9.50
CA GLY A 64 45.48 -1.47 9.78
C GLY A 64 45.96 -0.07 9.41
#